data_AF-A0A1Q5UBA3-F1
#
_entry.id   AF-A0A1Q5UBA3-F1
#
_cell.length_a   1.000
_cell.length_b   1.000
_cell.length_c   1.000
_cell.angle_alpha   90.00
_cell.angle_beta   90.00
_cell.angle_gamma   90.00
#
_symmetry.space_group_name_H-M   'P 1'
#
loop_
_entity.id
_entity.type
_entity.pdbx_description
1 polymer ?
#
loop_
_entity_poly.entity_id
_entity_poly.type
_entity_poly.pdbx_seq_one_letter_code
_entity_poly.pdbx_strand_id
1 'polypeptide(L)'
;MPLSLTSAFEQLVQTSRDVERRNGVKEKEKKKIQAAATLLRNGYPPKDSAGAGRQSTYLDFLLKVLQLNGQSMVVLCAIGLGLSAIAIAKESVRLNLPYEIQKHPGLDNPVLRRLARQYFSFGVYSDASRPPLPAGGGTVDQVSVSHNLSERHEQVQGSYQVGQRTFSMASNPMGYAVG
;
A
#
# COMPACT_ATOMS: atom_id res chain seq x y z
N MET A 1 15.88 -8.77 26.91
CA MET A 1 15.54 -7.51 27.61
C MET A 1 14.14 -7.07 27.19
N PRO A 2 13.34 -6.51 28.11
CA PRO A 2 12.04 -5.93 27.76
C PRO A 2 12.22 -4.76 26.80
N LEU A 3 11.31 -4.63 25.83
CA LEU A 3 11.29 -3.53 24.87
C LEU A 3 11.12 -2.20 25.63
N SER A 4 12.00 -1.22 25.39
CA SER A 4 11.84 0.15 25.88
C SER A 4 11.25 1.03 24.77
N LEU A 5 10.73 2.20 25.13
CA LEU A 5 10.15 3.12 24.15
C LEU A 5 11.20 3.58 23.12
N THR A 6 12.38 4.00 23.61
CA THR A 6 13.49 4.45 22.75
C THR A 6 13.99 3.34 21.84
N SER A 7 14.24 2.14 22.38
CA SER A 7 14.75 1.03 21.55
C SER A 7 13.72 0.54 20.53
N ALA A 8 12.43 0.56 20.88
CA ALA A 8 11.36 0.28 19.93
C ALA A 8 11.36 1.30 18.79
N PHE A 9 11.47 2.59 19.12
CA PHE A 9 11.46 3.66 18.14
C PHE A 9 12.69 3.62 17.22
N GLU A 10 13.89 3.45 17.77
CA GLU A 10 15.14 3.27 17.00
C GLU A 10 15.03 2.08 16.03
N GLN A 11 14.43 0.98 16.49
CA GLN A 11 14.19 -0.19 15.65
C GLN A 11 13.23 0.11 14.50
N LEU A 12 12.20 0.95 14.71
CA LEU A 12 11.30 1.39 13.63
C LEU A 12 12.03 2.31 12.64
N VAL A 13 12.87 3.24 13.11
CA VAL A 13 13.69 4.10 12.24
C VAL A 13 14.61 3.26 11.36
N GLN A 14 15.32 2.30 11.96
CA GLN A 14 16.22 1.41 11.21
C GLN A 14 15.45 0.55 10.22
N THR A 15 14.30 0.00 10.63
CA THR A 15 13.45 -0.81 9.75
C THR A 15 12.93 -0.01 8.57
N SER A 16 12.49 1.24 8.78
CA SER A 16 12.00 2.09 7.69
C SER A 16 13.09 2.32 6.63
N ARG A 17 14.30 2.68 7.09
CA ARG A 17 15.48 2.85 6.21
C ARG A 17 15.85 1.56 5.48
N ASP A 18 15.80 0.42 6.15
CA ASP A 18 16.13 -0.86 5.54
C ASP A 18 15.13 -1.29 4.47
N VAL A 19 13.83 -1.06 4.71
CA VAL A 19 12.78 -1.33 3.74
C VAL A 19 12.91 -0.42 2.52
N GLU A 20 13.20 0.87 2.74
CA GLU A 20 13.42 1.83 1.67
C GLU A 20 14.66 1.49 0.83
N ARG A 21 15.81 1.27 1.48
CA ARG A 21 17.08 0.92 0.79
C ARG A 21 16.98 -0.37 -0.02
N ARG A 22 16.20 -1.35 0.47
CA ARG A 22 15.96 -2.62 -0.25
C ARG A 22 14.84 -2.50 -1.29
N ASN A 23 14.11 -1.37 -1.34
CA ASN A 23 12.89 -1.20 -2.13
C ASN A 23 11.85 -2.31 -1.89
N GLY A 24 11.80 -2.85 -0.67
CA GLY A 24 10.94 -3.99 -0.35
C GLY A 24 11.24 -4.68 0.97
N VAL A 25 10.64 -5.86 1.15
CA VAL A 25 10.68 -6.65 2.36
C VAL A 25 11.08 -8.10 2.08
N LYS A 26 11.77 -8.72 3.03
CA LYS A 26 12.16 -10.13 3.00
C LYS A 26 10.93 -11.03 3.19
N GLU A 27 11.02 -12.29 2.76
CA GLU A 27 9.93 -13.26 2.93
C GLU A 27 9.45 -13.40 4.39
N LYS A 28 10.38 -13.41 5.36
CA LYS A 28 10.03 -13.45 6.79
C LYS A 28 9.23 -12.23 7.23
N GLU A 29 9.54 -11.06 6.67
CA GLU A 29 8.88 -9.79 6.98
C GLU A 29 7.50 -9.74 6.32
N LYS A 30 7.35 -10.25 5.09
CA LYS A 30 6.05 -10.42 4.41
C LYS A 30 5.08 -11.25 5.25
N LYS A 31 5.53 -12.38 5.81
CA LYS A 31 4.71 -13.21 6.70
C LYS A 31 4.22 -12.46 7.93
N LYS A 32 5.04 -11.56 8.51
CA LYS A 32 4.62 -10.72 9.63
C LYS A 32 3.54 -9.72 9.23
N ILE A 33 3.67 -9.09 8.06
CA ILE A 33 2.66 -8.16 7.52
C ILE A 33 1.35 -8.90 7.28
N GLN A 34 1.39 -10.07 6.65
CA GLN A 34 0.22 -10.91 6.42
C GLN A 34 -0.46 -11.33 7.71
N ALA A 35 0.31 -11.74 8.72
CA ALA A 35 -0.24 -12.09 10.03
C ALA A 35 -0.93 -10.88 10.70
N ALA A 36 -0.30 -9.70 10.65
CA ALA A 36 -0.90 -8.46 11.16
C ALA A 36 -2.18 -8.06 10.41
N ALA A 37 -2.18 -8.15 9.08
CA ALA A 37 -3.34 -7.84 8.24
C ALA A 37 -4.50 -8.84 8.49
N THR A 38 -4.17 -10.14 8.59
CA THR A 38 -5.15 -11.19 8.92
C THR A 38 -5.75 -10.96 10.29
N LEU A 39 -4.94 -10.60 11.28
CA LEU A 39 -5.41 -10.31 12.64
C LEU A 39 -6.34 -9.08 12.66
N LEU A 40 -5.98 -8.01 11.94
CA LEU A 40 -6.83 -6.82 11.82
C LEU A 40 -8.15 -7.12 11.09
N ARG A 41 -8.16 -8.05 10.13
CA ARG A 41 -9.36 -8.46 9.39
C ARG A 41 -10.27 -9.39 10.20
N ASN A 42 -9.68 -10.36 10.89
CA ASN A 42 -10.43 -11.39 11.62
C ASN A 42 -10.88 -10.91 13.00
N GLY A 43 -10.25 -9.86 13.53
CA GLY A 43 -10.56 -9.33 14.85
C GLY A 43 -9.97 -10.16 15.98
N TYR A 44 -10.60 -10.10 17.15
CA TYR A 44 -10.08 -10.75 18.35
C TYR A 44 -10.11 -12.27 18.23
N PRO A 45 -9.02 -12.96 18.59
CA PRO A 45 -9.00 -14.41 18.61
C PRO A 45 -9.95 -14.96 19.68
N PRO A 46 -10.48 -16.19 19.52
CA PRO A 46 -11.25 -16.87 20.55
C PRO A 46 -10.47 -16.95 21.86
N LYS A 47 -11.13 -16.70 23.00
CA LYS A 47 -10.48 -16.65 24.33
C LYS A 47 -9.71 -17.93 24.66
N ASP A 48 -10.20 -19.07 24.20
CA ASP A 48 -9.64 -20.39 24.49
C ASP A 48 -8.51 -20.80 23.54
N SER A 49 -8.18 -19.95 22.55
CA SER A 49 -7.10 -20.25 21.60
C SER A 49 -5.71 -20.02 22.21
N ALA A 50 -4.76 -20.87 21.83
CA ALA A 50 -3.38 -20.75 22.27
C ALA A 50 -2.79 -19.40 21.82
N GLY A 51 -2.35 -18.59 22.79
CA GLY A 51 -1.78 -17.27 22.52
C GLY A 51 -2.80 -16.16 22.30
N ALA A 52 -4.10 -16.40 22.56
CA ALA A 52 -5.17 -15.40 22.45
C ALA A 52 -4.80 -14.06 23.13
N GLY A 53 -4.31 -14.09 24.37
CA GLY A 53 -3.92 -12.87 25.09
C GLY A 53 -2.82 -12.06 24.40
N ARG A 54 -1.82 -12.74 23.80
CA ARG A 54 -0.73 -12.07 23.07
C ARG A 54 -1.24 -11.47 21.76
N GLN A 55 -2.10 -12.19 21.06
CA GLN A 55 -2.73 -11.74 19.83
C GLN A 55 -3.68 -10.56 20.08
N SER A 56 -4.52 -10.60 21.12
CA SER A 56 -5.39 -9.48 21.50
C SER A 56 -4.57 -8.23 21.85
N THR A 57 -3.54 -8.38 22.68
CA THR A 57 -2.61 -7.28 23.01
C THR A 57 -1.98 -6.67 21.75
N TYR A 58 -1.57 -7.52 20.82
CA TYR A 58 -0.97 -7.07 19.57
C TYR A 58 -2.01 -6.36 18.68
N LEU A 59 -3.23 -6.89 18.60
CA LEU A 59 -4.34 -6.29 17.86
C LEU A 59 -4.70 -4.90 18.40
N ASP A 60 -4.81 -4.73 19.71
CA ASP A 60 -5.11 -3.43 20.35
C ASP A 60 -4.09 -2.37 19.94
N PHE A 61 -2.81 -2.75 19.99
CA PHE A 61 -1.72 -1.89 19.54
C PHE A 61 -1.83 -1.55 18.04
N LEU A 62 -2.08 -2.56 17.19
CA LEU A 62 -2.21 -2.35 15.74
C LEU A 62 -3.40 -1.45 15.38
N LEU A 63 -4.55 -1.62 16.04
CA LEU A 63 -5.73 -0.77 15.85
C LEU A 63 -5.41 0.68 16.23
N LYS A 64 -4.69 0.89 17.33
CA LYS A 64 -4.28 2.23 17.75
C LYS A 64 -3.31 2.88 16.76
N VAL A 65 -2.33 2.13 16.25
CA VAL A 65 -1.40 2.61 15.22
C VAL A 65 -2.16 2.92 13.93
N LEU A 66 -3.09 2.06 13.51
CA LEU A 66 -3.90 2.26 12.31
C LEU A 66 -4.73 3.55 12.42
N GLN A 67 -5.36 3.79 13.56
CA GLN A 67 -6.19 4.98 13.80
C GLN A 67 -5.36 6.27 13.79
N LEU A 68 -4.17 6.27 14.40
CA LEU A 68 -3.37 7.48 14.58
C LEU A 68 -2.43 7.78 13.40
N ASN A 69 -1.93 6.74 12.74
CA ASN A 69 -0.80 6.84 11.83
C ASN A 69 -1.04 6.17 10.47
N GLY A 70 -2.15 5.44 10.30
CA GLY A 70 -2.52 4.78 9.05
C GLY A 70 -1.80 3.45 8.78
N GLN A 71 -2.16 2.85 7.65
CA GLN A 71 -1.76 1.49 7.29
C GLN A 71 -0.25 1.33 7.04
N SER A 72 0.44 2.37 6.54
CA SER A 72 1.89 2.30 6.30
C SER A 72 2.68 2.13 7.61
N MET A 73 2.24 2.77 8.70
CA MET A 73 2.85 2.57 10.02
C MET A 73 2.51 1.21 10.64
N VAL A 74 1.32 0.68 10.39
CA VAL A 74 0.98 -0.71 10.77
C VAL A 74 1.95 -1.69 10.11
N VAL A 75 2.24 -1.52 8.81
CA VAL A 75 3.24 -2.32 8.10
C VAL A 75 4.61 -2.20 8.77
N LEU A 76 5.04 -0.98 9.07
CA LEU A 76 6.34 -0.73 9.70
C LEU A 76 6.44 -1.42 11.08
N CYS A 77 5.43 -1.28 11.93
CA CYS A 77 5.38 -1.94 13.23
C CYS A 77 5.35 -3.47 13.14
N ALA A 78 4.64 -4.03 12.15
CA ALA A 78 4.58 -5.46 11.94
C ALA A 78 5.96 -6.04 11.56
N ILE A 79 6.72 -5.34 10.72
CA ILE A 79 8.05 -5.77 10.29
C ILE A 79 9.06 -5.57 11.41
N GLY A 80 9.11 -4.34 11.93
CA GLY A 80 10.14 -3.86 12.84
C GLY A 80 10.05 -4.51 14.21
N LEU A 81 8.85 -4.59 14.79
CA LEU A 81 8.66 -5.12 16.15
C LEU A 81 8.00 -6.50 16.11
N GLY A 82 6.89 -6.61 15.37
CA GLY A 82 6.10 -7.84 15.27
C GLY A 82 5.39 -8.24 16.56
N LEU A 83 4.63 -9.34 16.48
CA LEU A 83 3.75 -9.79 17.55
C LEU A 83 4.49 -10.05 18.86
N SER A 84 5.56 -10.84 18.82
CA SER A 84 6.26 -11.26 20.05
C SER A 84 6.79 -10.09 20.86
N ALA A 85 7.39 -9.09 20.20
CA ALA A 85 7.97 -7.93 20.87
C ALA A 85 6.89 -7.05 21.50
N ILE A 86 5.79 -6.80 20.78
CA ILE A 86 4.68 -5.99 21.29
C ILE A 86 3.91 -6.72 22.40
N ALA A 87 3.69 -8.03 22.26
CA ALA A 87 2.95 -8.82 23.24
C ALA A 87 3.60 -8.88 24.62
N ILE A 88 4.94 -8.75 24.69
CA ILE A 88 5.69 -8.71 25.95
C ILE A 88 6.12 -7.29 26.35
N ALA A 89 5.80 -6.28 25.53
CA ALA A 89 6.15 -4.91 25.83
C ALA A 89 5.34 -4.40 27.04
N LYS A 90 5.99 -3.59 27.88
CA LYS A 90 5.30 -2.90 28.97
C LYS A 90 4.13 -2.11 28.43
N GLU A 91 3.05 -2.05 29.20
CA GLU A 91 1.85 -1.31 28.83
C GLU A 91 2.16 0.17 28.50
N SER A 92 3.01 0.82 29.30
CA SER A 92 3.46 2.18 29.02
C SER A 92 4.13 2.32 27.65
N VAL A 93 4.87 1.33 27.19
CA VAL A 93 5.48 1.35 25.85
C VAL A 93 4.41 1.18 24.77
N ARG A 94 3.49 0.23 24.94
CA ARG A 94 2.39 -0.03 24.00
C ARG A 94 1.48 1.19 23.83
N LEU A 95 1.21 1.92 24.92
CA LEU A 95 0.34 3.09 24.91
C LEU A 95 1.04 4.32 24.32
N ASN A 96 2.31 4.54 24.60
CA ASN A 96 3.02 5.75 24.16
C ASN A 96 3.61 5.65 22.75
N LEU A 97 4.03 4.45 22.32
CA LEU A 97 4.71 4.26 21.04
C LEU A 97 3.90 4.74 19.83
N PRO A 98 2.57 4.51 19.72
CA PRO A 98 1.77 5.06 18.60
C PRO A 98 1.80 6.58 18.51
N TYR A 99 1.89 7.28 19.64
CA TYR A 99 1.99 8.75 19.69
C TYR A 99 3.40 9.24 19.38
N GLU A 100 4.43 8.50 19.78
CA GLU A 100 5.81 8.81 19.36
C GLU A 100 5.96 8.65 17.85
N ILE A 101 5.44 7.58 17.26
CA ILE A 101 5.45 7.40 15.79
C ILE A 101 4.80 8.60 15.08
N GLN A 102 3.68 9.10 15.61
CA GLN A 102 2.94 10.22 15.03
C GLN A 102 3.77 11.51 14.94
N LYS A 103 4.69 11.73 15.90
CA LYS A 103 5.58 12.90 15.92
C LYS A 103 6.66 12.86 14.85
N HIS A 104 6.86 11.71 14.19
CA HIS A 104 8.00 11.47 13.29
C HIS A 104 7.54 11.04 11.89
N PRO A 105 7.07 12.00 11.06
CA PRO A 105 6.60 11.71 9.69
C PRO A 105 7.68 11.13 8.78
N GLY A 106 8.97 11.35 9.10
CA GLY A 106 10.11 10.77 8.37
C GLY A 106 10.23 9.25 8.46
N LEU A 107 9.38 8.58 9.25
CA LEU A 107 9.26 7.13 9.22
C LEU A 107 8.49 6.62 8.00
N ASP A 108 7.58 7.43 7.43
CA ASP A 108 6.83 7.05 6.24
C ASP A 108 7.67 7.14 4.99
N ASN A 109 7.51 6.17 4.09
CA ASN A 109 8.19 6.17 2.81
C ASN A 109 7.31 5.54 1.72
N PRO A 110 7.61 5.77 0.43
CA PRO A 110 6.80 5.25 -0.67
C PRO A 110 6.67 3.73 -0.68
N VAL A 111 7.69 2.99 -0.22
CA VAL A 111 7.71 1.53 -0.18
C VAL A 111 6.71 1.01 0.85
N LEU A 112 6.70 1.58 2.06
CA LEU A 112 5.73 1.24 3.12
C LEU A 112 4.30 1.53 2.67
N ARG A 113 4.06 2.65 1.99
CA ARG A 113 2.74 2.98 1.42
C ARG A 113 2.31 2.00 0.34
N ARG A 114 3.24 1.56 -0.52
CA ARG A 114 2.97 0.52 -1.54
C ARG A 114 2.62 -0.81 -0.89
N LEU A 115 3.37 -1.22 0.12
CA LEU A 115 3.10 -2.46 0.88
C LEU A 115 1.76 -2.36 1.60
N ALA A 116 1.44 -1.23 2.23
CA ALA A 116 0.16 -1.02 2.88
C ALA A 116 -1.01 -1.24 1.91
N ARG A 117 -0.97 -0.63 0.72
CA ARG A 117 -1.98 -0.89 -0.31
C ARG A 117 -2.02 -2.37 -0.70
N GLN A 118 -0.87 -2.99 -0.95
CA GLN A 118 -0.83 -4.39 -1.37
C GLN A 118 -1.47 -5.34 -0.35
N TYR A 119 -1.27 -5.15 0.95
CA TYR A 119 -1.73 -6.09 1.98
C TYR A 119 -3.07 -5.71 2.61
N PHE A 120 -3.47 -4.43 2.55
CA PHE A 120 -4.69 -3.94 3.19
C PHE A 120 -5.78 -3.48 2.19
N SER A 121 -5.50 -3.43 0.88
CA SER A 121 -6.50 -3.09 -0.15
C SER A 121 -7.32 -4.30 -0.67
N PHE A 122 -7.27 -5.46 -0.03
CA PHE A 122 -8.05 -6.66 -0.40
C PHE A 122 -9.56 -6.54 -0.09
N GLY A 123 -10.15 -5.38 -0.38
CA GLY A 123 -11.58 -5.10 -0.27
C GLY A 123 -12.16 -4.34 -1.47
N VAL A 124 -11.40 -4.05 -2.53
CA VAL A 124 -11.93 -3.40 -3.75
C VAL A 124 -12.02 -4.35 -4.95
N TYR A 125 -11.42 -5.54 -4.87
CA TYR A 125 -11.61 -6.58 -5.89
C TYR A 125 -11.73 -7.95 -5.20
N SER A 126 -12.90 -8.22 -4.65
CA SER A 126 -13.40 -9.58 -4.49
C SER A 126 -14.65 -9.70 -5.36
N ASP A 127 -14.39 -9.95 -6.64
CA ASP A 127 -15.03 -11.00 -7.43
C ASP A 127 -16.57 -11.12 -7.33
N ALA A 128 -17.29 -10.11 -7.82
CA ALA A 128 -18.73 -10.19 -8.10
C ALA A 128 -19.15 -9.52 -9.42
N SER A 129 -18.22 -9.34 -10.36
CA SER A 129 -18.55 -8.76 -11.68
C SER A 129 -17.74 -9.41 -12.79
N ARG A 130 -17.74 -10.74 -12.83
CA ARG A 130 -17.55 -11.44 -14.09
C ARG A 130 -18.96 -11.70 -14.64
N PRO A 131 -19.44 -10.99 -15.68
CA PRO A 131 -20.68 -11.38 -16.33
C PRO A 131 -20.53 -12.83 -16.83
N PRO A 132 -21.54 -13.70 -16.66
CA PRO A 132 -21.51 -15.02 -17.24
C PRO A 132 -21.37 -14.87 -18.75
N LEU A 133 -20.35 -15.50 -19.33
CA LEU A 133 -20.28 -15.70 -20.77
C LEU A 133 -21.58 -16.41 -21.20
N PRO A 134 -22.28 -15.94 -22.24
CA PRO A 134 -23.43 -16.63 -22.74
C PRO A 134 -22.98 -18.00 -23.27
N ALA A 135 -23.36 -19.05 -22.54
CA ALA A 135 -23.32 -20.42 -23.02
C ALA A 135 -24.40 -20.56 -24.11
N GLY A 136 -24.05 -20.16 -25.33
CA GLY A 136 -24.84 -20.42 -26.52
C GLY A 136 -24.77 -21.90 -26.85
N GLY A 137 -25.73 -22.67 -26.33
CA GLY A 137 -26.02 -24.03 -26.75
C GLY A 137 -26.37 -24.05 -28.23
N GLY A 138 -25.75 -24.99 -28.95
CA GLY A 138 -25.86 -25.13 -30.40
C GLY A 138 -27.29 -25.42 -30.86
N THR A 139 -27.60 -24.88 -32.04
CA THR A 139 -28.52 -25.53 -32.97
C THR A 139 -27.77 -25.74 -34.29
N VAL A 140 -27.87 -26.97 -34.75
CA VAL A 140 -27.34 -27.47 -36.02
C VAL A 140 -28.20 -27.00 -37.19
N ASP A 141 -27.49 -26.80 -38.30
CA ASP A 141 -27.88 -27.03 -39.70
C ASP A 141 -28.73 -26.04 -40.51
N GLN A 142 -28.12 -25.75 -41.66
CA GLN A 142 -28.67 -25.59 -43.02
C GLN A 142 -28.99 -24.21 -43.61
N VAL A 143 -28.03 -23.78 -44.44
CA VAL A 143 -28.15 -23.63 -45.92
C VAL A 143 -29.14 -22.60 -46.44
N SER A 144 -28.60 -21.49 -46.97
CA SER A 144 -28.72 -21.07 -48.39
C SER A 144 -28.35 -19.58 -48.53
N VAL A 145 -27.23 -19.26 -49.19
CA VAL A 145 -27.17 -18.84 -50.61
C VAL A 145 -27.61 -17.37 -50.83
N SER A 146 -26.63 -16.47 -50.98
CA SER A 146 -26.38 -15.73 -52.24
C SER A 146 -25.63 -14.41 -52.01
N HIS A 147 -24.58 -14.21 -52.83
CA HIS A 147 -24.17 -12.98 -53.54
C HIS A 147 -24.15 -11.64 -52.75
N ASN A 148 -23.12 -10.80 -52.78
CA ASN A 148 -22.40 -10.32 -53.96
C ASN A 148 -21.15 -9.50 -53.55
N LEU A 149 -20.26 -9.28 -54.52
CA LEU A 149 -19.05 -8.44 -54.51
C LEU A 149 -19.33 -6.96 -54.20
N SER A 150 -18.35 -6.27 -53.61
CA SER A 150 -17.64 -5.10 -54.19
C SER A 150 -16.71 -4.51 -53.11
N GLU A 151 -15.39 -4.53 -53.36
CA GLU A 151 -14.58 -3.33 -53.68
C GLU A 151 -14.37 -2.38 -52.49
N ARG A 152 -13.14 -2.38 -51.95
CA ARG A 152 -12.15 -1.32 -52.18
C ARG A 152 -12.67 0.09 -51.89
N HIS A 153 -12.16 0.71 -50.83
CA HIS A 153 -11.46 1.98 -51.00
C HIS A 153 -10.43 2.24 -49.89
N GLU A 154 -9.21 2.42 -50.37
CA GLU A 154 -8.10 3.16 -49.79
C GLU A 154 -8.41 4.66 -49.84
N GLN A 155 -8.15 5.39 -48.75
CA GLN A 155 -7.79 6.82 -48.73
C GLN A 155 -7.26 7.10 -47.31
N VAL A 156 -5.95 7.20 -47.02
CA VAL A 156 -4.91 8.14 -47.48
C VAL A 156 -5.09 9.56 -46.94
N GLN A 157 -4.07 9.97 -46.15
CA GLN A 157 -3.50 11.32 -45.90
C GLN A 157 -4.09 12.26 -44.82
N GLY A 158 -3.16 12.87 -44.06
CA GLY A 158 -3.39 14.12 -43.33
C GLY A 158 -2.74 14.26 -41.93
N SER A 159 -1.46 13.95 -41.67
CA SER A 159 -0.32 14.90 -41.56
C SER A 159 -0.45 16.16 -40.67
N TYR A 160 0.34 16.15 -39.56
CA TYR A 160 1.10 17.21 -38.83
C TYR A 160 0.44 18.43 -38.15
N GLN A 161 0.86 18.68 -36.88
CA GLN A 161 1.66 19.84 -36.39
C GLN A 161 1.74 19.76 -34.85
N VAL A 162 2.85 19.35 -34.21
CA VAL A 162 4.04 20.16 -33.81
C VAL A 162 3.74 21.65 -33.62
N GLY A 163 3.57 22.06 -32.36
CA GLY A 163 3.57 23.46 -31.95
C GLY A 163 4.60 23.69 -30.85
N GLN A 164 5.82 24.04 -31.24
CA GLN A 164 6.81 24.68 -30.37
C GLN A 164 6.35 26.12 -30.07
N ARG A 165 6.41 26.55 -28.81
CA ARG A 165 6.44 27.99 -28.45
C ARG A 165 7.57 28.24 -27.45
N THR A 166 8.70 28.62 -28.05
CA THR A 166 9.55 29.79 -27.73
C THR A 166 9.69 30.24 -26.28
N PHE A 167 10.96 30.21 -25.84
CA PHE A 167 11.58 30.97 -24.78
C PHE A 167 11.22 32.47 -24.78
N SER A 168 11.17 33.07 -23.58
CA SER A 168 11.55 34.46 -23.36
C SER A 168 12.19 34.60 -21.99
N MET A 169 13.50 34.79 -21.99
CA MET A 169 14.27 35.39 -20.91
C MET A 169 13.89 36.88 -20.84
N ALA A 170 13.53 37.37 -19.67
CA ALA A 170 13.57 38.79 -19.35
C ALA A 170 14.54 38.99 -18.19
N SER A 171 15.72 39.47 -18.55
CA SER A 171 16.74 40.02 -17.68
C SER A 171 16.23 41.31 -17.04
N ASN A 172 16.38 41.45 -15.72
CA ASN A 172 16.21 42.73 -15.02
C ASN A 172 17.60 43.35 -14.78
N PRO A 173 17.88 44.58 -15.25
CA PRO A 173 19.13 45.27 -14.98
C PRO A 173 19.11 46.10 -13.68
N MET A 174 20.32 46.29 -13.16
CA MET A 174 20.81 47.13 -12.06
C MET A 174 20.33 48.61 -11.99
N GLY A 175 20.46 49.16 -10.76
CA GLY A 175 20.83 50.58 -10.46
C GLY A 175 19.74 51.35 -9.71
N TYR A 176 19.94 52.16 -8.65
CA TYR A 176 21.06 52.78 -7.89
C TYR A 176 20.50 53.02 -6.44
N ALA A 177 21.22 52.82 -5.34
CA ALA A 177 22.21 53.70 -4.67
C ALA A 177 21.65 54.96 -3.93
N VAL A 178 21.95 55.01 -2.63
CA VAL A 178 22.26 56.16 -1.72
C VAL A 178 21.16 57.17 -1.32
N GLY A 179 21.05 57.37 0.01
CA GLY A 179 20.33 58.44 0.69
C GLY A 179 20.08 58.10 2.15
#